data_AF-A0A3M6TUT1-F1
#
_entry.id   AF-A0A3M6TUT1-F1
#
_cell.length_a   1.000
_cell.length_b   1.000
_cell.length_c   1.000
_cell.angle_alpha   90.00
_cell.angle_beta   90.00
_cell.angle_gamma   90.00
#
_symmetry.space_group_name_H-M   'P 1'
#
loop_
_entity.id
_entity.type
_entity.pdbx_description
1 polymer ?
#
loop_
_entity_poly.entity_id
_entity_poly.type
_entity_poly.pdbx_seq_one_letter_code
_entity_poly.pdbx_strand_id
1 'polypeptide(L)'
;MSSGKTPYQGDRRCFGEYRCPECNRGWMSANSWANTGQQCQNCSIVVYPHTQRPLHKPDGLDKGDVSKQHPQHLCEKCKRLGHFCGDRDRYH
;
A
#
# COMPACT_ATOMS: atom_id res chain seq x y z
N MET A 1 -12.01 -19.14 -8.70
CA MET A 1 -12.09 -18.10 -7.66
C MET A 1 -10.71 -17.51 -7.53
N SER A 2 -10.49 -16.24 -7.86
CA SER A 2 -9.16 -15.64 -7.92
C SER A 2 -8.56 -15.52 -6.52
N SER A 3 -7.71 -16.50 -6.16
CA SER A 3 -7.04 -16.71 -4.86
C SER A 3 -5.92 -15.70 -4.59
N GLY A 4 -6.25 -14.41 -4.61
CA GLY A 4 -5.31 -13.36 -4.31
C GLY A 4 -5.06 -13.20 -2.80
N LYS A 5 -3.86 -12.77 -2.40
CA LYS A 5 -3.53 -12.44 -1.01
C LYS A 5 -4.17 -11.12 -0.54
N THR A 6 -4.79 -10.38 -1.44
CA THR A 6 -5.36 -9.04 -1.18
C THR A 6 -6.71 -8.88 -1.89
N PRO A 7 -7.62 -8.03 -1.38
CA PRO A 7 -8.94 -7.83 -2.01
C PRO A 7 -8.88 -7.28 -3.45
N TYR A 8 -7.94 -6.37 -3.73
CA TYR A 8 -7.72 -5.84 -5.07
C TYR A 8 -6.74 -6.71 -5.85
N GLN A 9 -7.08 -7.01 -7.11
CA GLN A 9 -6.30 -7.87 -8.01
C GLN A 9 -5.92 -7.20 -9.34
N GLY A 10 -6.07 -5.87 -9.44
CA GLY A 10 -5.65 -5.12 -10.63
C GLY A 10 -4.16 -4.79 -10.62
N ASP A 11 -3.73 -4.06 -11.64
CA ASP A 11 -2.33 -3.78 -11.94
C ASP A 11 -1.85 -2.38 -11.52
N ARG A 12 -2.76 -1.48 -11.12
CA ARG A 12 -2.46 -0.12 -10.66
C ARG A 12 -2.30 -0.06 -9.14
N ARG A 13 -1.68 1.01 -8.64
CA ARG A 13 -1.70 1.27 -7.20
C ARG A 13 -3.07 1.74 -6.73
N CYS A 14 -3.36 1.44 -5.48
CA CYS A 14 -4.60 1.77 -4.81
C CYS A 14 -4.33 2.26 -3.38
N PHE A 15 -5.36 2.81 -2.74
CA PHE A 15 -5.34 3.09 -1.32
C PHE A 15 -5.63 1.81 -0.54
N GLY A 16 -4.74 1.42 0.35
CA GLY A 16 -4.90 0.24 1.21
C GLY A 16 -5.03 0.59 2.68
N GLU A 17 -5.91 -0.11 3.38
CA GLU A 17 -6.07 -0.06 4.84
C GLU A 17 -5.56 -1.36 5.45
N TYR A 18 -4.77 -1.22 6.51
CA TYR A 18 -4.02 -2.29 7.15
C TYR A 18 -4.35 -2.33 8.63
N ARG A 19 -4.34 -3.54 9.20
CA ARG A 19 -4.47 -3.76 10.64
C ARG A 19 -3.56 -4.93 11.01
N CYS A 20 -2.58 -4.69 11.86
CA CYS A 20 -1.68 -5.74 12.32
C CYS A 20 -2.45 -6.74 13.18
N PRO A 21 -2.41 -8.06 12.90
CA PRO A 21 -3.08 -9.06 13.73
C PRO A 21 -2.44 -9.20 15.11
N GLU A 22 -1.15 -8.90 15.27
CA GLU A 22 -0.41 -9.08 16.53
C GLU A 22 -0.58 -7.89 17.50
N CYS A 23 -0.48 -6.66 17.00
CA CYS A 23 -0.52 -5.46 17.86
C CYS A 23 -1.75 -4.57 17.62
N ASN A 24 -2.66 -4.97 16.74
CA ASN A 24 -3.89 -4.26 16.39
C ASN A 24 -3.70 -2.83 15.84
N ARG A 25 -2.45 -2.39 15.59
CA ARG A 25 -2.16 -1.08 14.99
C ARG A 25 -2.76 -1.01 13.59
N GLY A 26 -3.53 0.04 13.33
CA GLY A 26 -4.07 0.37 12.02
C GLY A 26 -3.23 1.42 11.29
N TRP A 27 -3.12 1.31 9.97
CA TRP A 27 -2.53 2.35 9.13
C TRP A 27 -3.11 2.31 7.71
N MET A 28 -2.85 3.37 6.96
CA MET A 28 -3.30 3.53 5.59
C MET A 28 -2.12 3.84 4.66
N SER A 29 -2.24 3.49 3.39
CA SER A 29 -1.19 3.73 2.40
C SER A 29 -1.73 3.94 1.00
N ALA A 30 -1.29 5.02 0.34
CA ALA A 30 -1.59 5.30 -1.08
C ALA A 30 -0.74 4.47 -2.07
N ASN A 31 0.16 3.62 -1.56
CA ASN A 31 1.03 2.76 -2.37
C ASN A 31 0.74 1.27 -2.06
N SER A 32 -0.54 0.92 -2.08
CA SER A 32 -1.01 -0.46 -1.99
C SER A 32 -1.11 -1.09 -3.38
N TRP A 33 -0.85 -2.39 -3.47
CA TRP A 33 -0.83 -3.13 -4.74
C TRP A 33 -1.46 -4.51 -4.56
N ALA A 34 -1.94 -5.10 -5.65
CA ALA A 34 -2.39 -6.48 -5.63
C ALA A 34 -1.27 -7.41 -5.12
N ASN A 35 -1.65 -8.38 -4.29
CA ASN A 35 -0.80 -9.46 -3.79
C ASN A 35 0.48 -8.99 -3.08
N THR A 36 0.41 -7.82 -2.44
CA THR A 36 1.57 -7.21 -1.76
C THR A 36 1.17 -6.62 -0.41
N GLY A 37 2.00 -6.82 0.60
CA GLY A 37 1.80 -6.32 1.97
C GLY A 37 2.79 -5.23 2.38
N GLN A 38 2.60 -4.75 3.61
CA GLN A 38 3.50 -3.81 4.28
C GLN A 38 3.88 -4.35 5.65
N GLN A 39 5.14 -4.15 6.02
CA GLN A 39 5.67 -4.58 7.30
C GLN A 39 5.14 -3.68 8.42
N CYS A 40 4.58 -4.27 9.46
CA CYS A 40 4.20 -3.54 10.65
C CYS A 40 5.46 -2.98 11.32
N GLN A 41 5.48 -1.67 11.60
CA GLN A 41 6.62 -1.02 12.27
C GLN A 41 6.92 -1.56 13.66
N ASN A 42 5.91 -2.07 14.37
CA ASN A 42 6.08 -2.59 15.72
C ASN A 42 6.48 -4.08 15.73
N CYS A 43 5.76 -4.90 14.96
CA CYS A 43 5.88 -6.35 15.03
C CYS A 43 6.82 -6.93 13.97
N SER A 44 7.25 -6.13 12.99
CA SER A 44 8.10 -6.57 11.89
C SER A 44 7.53 -7.71 11.01
N ILE A 45 6.25 -8.07 11.16
CA ILE A 45 5.55 -9.01 10.27
C ILE A 45 4.98 -8.30 9.04
N VAL A 46 4.84 -9.03 7.93
CA VAL A 46 4.13 -8.56 6.74
C VAL A 46 2.62 -8.61 6.99
N VAL A 47 1.95 -7.50 6.72
CA VAL A 47 0.50 -7.37 6.83
C VAL A 47 -0.07 -7.02 5.47
N TYR A 48 -1.04 -7.80 5.02
CA TYR A 48 -1.78 -7.55 3.79
C TYR A 48 -2.96 -6.60 4.08
N PRO A 49 -3.31 -5.71 3.15
CA PRO A 49 -4.43 -4.80 3.35
C PRO A 49 -5.75 -5.60 3.41
N HIS A 50 -6.61 -5.25 4.36
CA HIS A 50 -7.96 -5.83 4.45
C HIS A 50 -8.97 -5.08 3.58
N THR A 51 -8.67 -3.82 3.24
CA THR A 51 -9.46 -3.00 2.30
C THR A 51 -8.51 -2.38 1.28
N GLN A 52 -8.91 -2.38 0.01
CA GLN A 52 -8.23 -1.66 -1.06
C GLN A 52 -9.25 -0.93 -1.93
N ARG A 53 -9.01 0.35 -2.20
CA ARG A 53 -9.89 1.20 -3.01
C ARG A 53 -9.09 2.04 -4.01
N PRO A 54 -9.64 2.39 -5.18
CA PRO A 54 -8.97 3.24 -6.15
C PRO A 54 -8.45 4.54 -5.52
N LEU A 55 -7.31 5.04 -6.01
CA LEU A 55 -6.83 6.38 -5.66
C LEU A 55 -7.72 7.41 -6.36
N HIS A 56 -8.74 7.91 -5.68
CA HIS A 56 -9.42 9.13 -6.10
C HIS A 56 -8.57 10.32 -5.67
N LYS A 57 -8.16 11.16 -6.63
CA LYS A 57 -7.74 12.53 -6.34
C LYS A 57 -8.99 13.39 -6.41
N PRO A 58 -9.64 13.77 -5.29
CA PRO A 58 -10.63 14.83 -5.35
C PRO A 58 -9.92 16.12 -5.80
N ASP A 59 -10.59 16.97 -6.58
CA ASP A 59 -10.09 18.25 -7.11
C ASP A 59 -9.55 19.18 -6.00
N GLY A 60 -8.30 18.96 -5.56
CA GLY A 60 -7.55 19.85 -4.68
C GLY A 60 -7.76 19.68 -3.17
N LEU A 61 -8.35 18.58 -2.68
CA LEU A 61 -8.61 18.35 -1.24
C LEU A 61 -7.76 17.25 -0.58
N ASP A 62 -6.69 16.80 -1.24
CA ASP A 62 -5.86 15.74 -0.68
C ASP A 62 -5.02 16.29 0.49
N LYS A 63 -5.48 16.05 1.72
CA LYS A 63 -4.80 16.44 2.99
C LYS A 63 -3.64 15.50 3.34
N GLY A 64 -3.23 14.64 2.40
CA GLY A 64 -2.02 13.84 2.54
C GLY A 64 -0.80 14.76 2.54
N ASP A 65 0.01 14.66 3.59
CA ASP A 65 1.29 15.35 3.63
C ASP A 65 2.18 14.84 2.50
N VAL A 66 2.23 15.61 1.40
CA VAL A 66 2.99 15.30 0.18
C VAL A 66 4.50 15.22 0.43
N SER A 67 4.98 15.73 1.58
CA SER A 67 6.39 15.60 1.98
C SER A 67 6.71 14.23 2.58
N LYS A 68 5.69 13.46 3.00
CA LYS A 68 5.91 12.14 3.59
C LYS A 68 6.35 11.14 2.52
N GLN A 69 7.64 10.86 2.55
CA GLN A 69 8.23 9.81 1.73
C GLN A 69 7.60 8.46 2.04
N HIS A 70 7.34 7.69 0.98
CA HIS A 70 6.86 6.31 1.12
C HIS A 70 7.92 5.46 1.84
N PRO A 71 7.58 4.76 2.93
CA PRO A 71 8.54 3.93 3.66
C PRO A 71 8.88 2.65 2.88
N GLN A 72 9.78 2.77 1.90
CA GLN A 72 10.16 1.71 0.98
C GLN A 72 10.66 0.44 1.71
N HIS A 73 11.40 0.61 2.80
CA HIS A 73 11.91 -0.47 3.63
C HIS A 73 10.82 -1.28 4.37
N LEU A 74 9.57 -0.83 4.37
CA LEU A 74 8.42 -1.57 4.91
C LEU A 74 7.54 -2.14 3.81
N CYS A 75 7.65 -1.67 2.56
CA CYS A 75 6.80 -2.10 1.46
C CYS A 75 7.39 -3.34 0.79
N GLU A 76 6.65 -4.45 0.75
CA GLU A 76 7.10 -5.67 0.05
C GLU A 76 7.35 -5.41 -1.45
N LYS A 77 6.56 -4.52 -2.09
CA LYS A 77 6.76 -4.20 -3.51
C LYS A 77 8.06 -3.46 -3.74
N CYS A 78 8.35 -2.45 -2.92
CA CYS A 78 9.60 -1.69 -3.03
C CYS A 78 10.81 -2.60 -2.77
N LYS A 79 10.73 -3.47 -1.74
CA LYS A 79 11.77 -4.48 -1.48
C LYS A 79 12.01 -5.39 -2.68
N ARG A 80 10.95 -5.86 -3.34
CA ARG A 80 11.05 -6.70 -4.54
C ARG A 80 11.62 -5.95 -5.75
N LEU A 81 11.25 -4.68 -5.92
CA LEU A 81 11.71 -3.83 -7.04
C LEU A 81 13.12 -3.27 -6.83
N GLY A 82 13.58 -3.16 -5.58
CA GLY A 82 14.80 -2.44 -5.23
C GLY A 82 14.68 -0.91 -5.27
N HIS A 83 13.48 -0.36 -5.55
CA HIS A 83 13.22 1.08 -5.64
C HIS A 83 11.75 1.42 -5.34
N PHE A 84 11.42 2.71 -5.36
CA PHE A 84 10.09 3.25 -5.07
C PHE A 84 9.03 2.70 -6.03
N CYS A 85 7.96 2.12 -5.48
CA CYS A 85 6.95 1.46 -6.29
C CYS A 85 5.93 2.39 -6.98
N GLY A 86 5.90 3.69 -6.64
CA GLY A 86 4.89 4.63 -7.15
C GLY A 86 5.17 5.26 -8.52
N ASP A 87 6.38 5.08 -9.09
CA ASP A 87 6.78 5.72 -10.35
C ASP A 87 6.09 5.16 -11.61
N ARG A 88 5.45 3.97 -11.50
CA ARG A 88 4.82 3.31 -12.66
C ARG A 88 3.54 4.00 -13.16
N ASP A 89 2.98 4.96 -12.42
CA ASP A 89 1.82 5.76 -12.85
C ASP A 89 2.19 6.93 -13.80
N ARG A 90 3.48 7.13 -14.13
CA ARG A 90 3.89 8.24 -15.01
C ARG A 90 3.73 7.96 -16.51
N TYR A 91 3.43 6.73 -16.92
CA TYR A 91 3.49 6.32 -18.33
C TYR A 91 2.22 5.63 -18.87
N HIS A 92 1.13 5.58 -18.11
CA HIS A 92 -0.17 5.01 -18.53
C HIS A 92 -1.34 5.92 -18.16
#